data_AF-A0AAD9P7Y0-F1
#
_entry.id   AF-A0AAD9P7Y0-F1
#
_cell.length_a   1.000
_cell.length_b   1.000
_cell.length_c   1.000
_cell.angle_alpha   90.00
_cell.angle_beta   90.00
_cell.angle_gamma   90.00
#
_symmetry.space_group_name_H-M   'P 1'
#
loop_
_entity.id
_entity.type
_entity.pdbx_description
1 polymer ?
#
loop_
_entity_poly.entity_id
_entity_poly.type
_entity_poly.pdbx_seq_one_letter_code
_entity_poly.pdbx_strand_id
1 'polypeptide(L)'
;MEDEFQMLQSNFMDKYYKEFEDTEENKFIYTDIHKEYTNLIEKYLQDQLIERMPDFSMEEFQKQLMMRREELDGEVFEILLTFSDFLSFKEMFIDYKAEKEGQMVDLCGGLTVTSLSMNPNFN
;
A
#
# COMPACT_ATOMS: atom_id res chain seq x y z
N MET A 1 5.42 17.14 5.44
CA MET A 1 6.67 16.48 5.02
C MET A 1 6.21 15.10 4.63
N GLU A 2 6.10 14.82 3.34
CA GLU A 2 5.86 13.43 2.92
C GLU A 2 7.09 12.63 3.30
N ASP A 3 6.86 11.46 3.90
CA ASP A 3 7.92 10.52 4.21
C ASP A 3 8.60 10.08 2.90
N GLU A 4 9.91 9.85 2.91
CA GLU A 4 10.69 9.49 1.72
C GLU A 4 10.07 8.30 0.95
N PHE A 5 9.48 7.37 1.70
CA PHE A 5 8.71 6.25 1.18
C PHE A 5 7.44 6.66 0.41
N GLN A 6 6.67 7.61 0.94
CA GLN A 6 5.46 8.12 0.26
C GLN A 6 5.82 8.87 -1.03
N MET A 7 6.93 9.62 -1.02
CA MET A 7 7.43 10.29 -2.22
C MET A 7 7.92 9.27 -3.26
N LEU A 8 8.59 8.20 -2.84
CA LEU A 8 9.01 7.09 -3.70
C LEU A 8 7.80 6.43 -4.38
N GLN A 9 6.77 6.08 -3.60
CA GLN A 9 5.53 5.49 -4.11
C GLN A 9 4.82 6.45 -5.07
N SER A 10 4.58 7.71 -4.66
CA SER A 10 3.89 8.71 -5.49
C SER A 10 4.60 8.93 -6.83
N ASN A 11 5.93 9.04 -6.83
CA ASN A 11 6.71 9.19 -8.06
C ASN A 11 6.56 7.98 -8.99
N PHE A 12 6.54 6.77 -8.43
CA PHE A 12 6.34 5.56 -9.21
C PHE A 12 4.91 5.50 -9.80
N MET A 13 3.92 5.88 -9.00
CA MET A 13 2.52 5.87 -9.42
C MET A 13 2.24 6.92 -10.50
N ASP A 14 2.77 8.13 -10.37
CA ASP A 14 2.68 9.20 -11.37
C ASP A 14 3.20 8.77 -12.76
N LYS A 15 4.18 7.86 -12.80
CA LYS A 15 4.73 7.32 -14.05
C LYS A 15 3.75 6.39 -14.78
N TYR A 16 2.93 5.62 -14.06
CA TYR A 16 2.18 4.50 -14.62
C TYR A 16 0.67 4.55 -14.41
N TYR A 17 0.13 5.50 -13.63
CA TYR A 17 -1.30 5.50 -13.26
C TYR A 17 -2.27 5.50 -14.45
N LYS A 18 -1.87 6.09 -15.59
CA LYS A 18 -2.68 6.12 -16.81
C LYS A 18 -2.83 4.76 -17.47
N GLU A 19 -1.88 3.85 -17.24
CA GLU A 19 -1.91 2.50 -17.80
C GLU A 19 -2.97 1.65 -17.13
N PHE A 20 -3.33 1.94 -15.87
CA PHE A 20 -4.28 1.15 -15.10
C PHE A 20 -5.74 1.51 -15.44
N GLU A 21 -6.55 0.46 -15.53
CA GLU A 21 -7.98 0.50 -15.83
C GLU A 21 -8.74 -0.28 -14.76
N ASP A 22 -9.89 0.26 -14.35
CA ASP A 22 -10.82 -0.36 -13.42
C ASP A 22 -11.72 -1.36 -14.14
N THR A 23 -11.10 -2.43 -14.63
CA THR A 23 -11.77 -3.57 -15.28
C THR A 23 -11.19 -4.88 -14.73
N GLU A 24 -11.94 -5.98 -14.80
CA GLU A 24 -11.44 -7.28 -14.34
C GLU A 24 -10.24 -7.78 -15.19
N GLU A 25 -10.19 -7.40 -16.47
CA GLU A 25 -9.12 -7.80 -17.39
C GLU A 25 -7.81 -7.06 -17.09
N ASN A 26 -6.71 -7.81 -17.02
CA ASN A 26 -5.38 -7.26 -16.75
C ASN A 26 -4.59 -7.09 -18.03
N LYS A 27 -3.99 -5.91 -18.23
CA LYS A 27 -3.07 -5.67 -19.35
C LYS A 27 -1.77 -6.44 -19.12
N PHE A 28 -1.17 -6.96 -20.20
CA PHE A 28 0.11 -7.68 -20.12
C PHE A 28 1.22 -6.84 -19.45
N ILE A 29 1.23 -5.54 -19.70
CA ILE A 29 2.21 -4.60 -19.11
C ILE A 29 2.13 -4.51 -17.59
N TYR A 30 1.00 -4.87 -16.95
CA TYR A 30 0.86 -4.81 -15.50
C TYR A 30 1.86 -5.73 -14.79
N THR A 31 2.22 -6.86 -15.42
CA THR A 31 3.21 -7.78 -14.85
C THR A 31 4.59 -7.13 -14.76
N ASP A 32 4.99 -6.40 -15.80
CA ASP A 32 6.30 -5.75 -15.84
C ASP A 32 6.35 -4.55 -14.88
N ILE A 33 5.27 -3.76 -14.82
CA ILE A 33 5.15 -2.65 -13.88
C ILE A 33 5.14 -3.16 -12.43
N HIS A 34 4.41 -4.25 -12.13
CA HIS A 34 4.40 -4.85 -10.79
C HIS A 34 5.80 -5.32 -10.37
N LYS A 35 6.54 -6.00 -11.26
CA LYS A 35 7.94 -6.38 -10.98
C LYS A 35 8.83 -5.17 -10.73
N GLU A 36 8.68 -4.10 -11.51
CA GLU A 36 9.44 -2.86 -11.29
C GLU A 36 9.12 -2.26 -9.90
N TYR A 37 7.85 -2.24 -9.51
CA TYR A 37 7.41 -1.76 -8.20
C TYR A 37 7.96 -2.61 -7.05
N THR A 38 7.79 -3.94 -7.12
CA THR A 38 8.27 -4.85 -6.08
C THR A 38 9.78 -4.69 -5.88
N ASN A 39 10.56 -4.65 -6.96
CA ASN A 39 12.01 -4.41 -6.88
C ASN A 39 12.36 -3.05 -6.27
N LEU A 40 11.58 -2.00 -6.57
CA LEU A 40 11.79 -0.66 -6.02
C LEU A 40 11.60 -0.64 -4.51
N ILE A 41 10.50 -1.23 -4.03
CA ILE A 41 10.15 -1.30 -2.61
C ILE A 41 11.11 -2.23 -1.86
N GLU A 42 11.40 -3.40 -2.41
CA GLU A 42 12.37 -4.35 -1.82
C GLU A 42 13.74 -3.69 -1.65
N LYS A 43 14.21 -2.97 -2.67
CA LYS A 43 15.50 -2.27 -2.60
C LYS A 43 15.49 -1.19 -1.53
N TYR A 44 14.45 -0.37 -1.47
CA TYR A 44 14.33 0.67 -0.45
C TYR A 44 14.31 0.08 0.96
N LEU A 45 13.52 -0.98 1.20
CA LEU A 45 13.46 -1.67 2.48
C LEU A 45 14.81 -2.30 2.84
N GLN A 46 15.46 -2.95 1.88
CA GLN A 46 16.77 -3.55 2.07
C GLN A 46 17.81 -2.50 2.46
N ASP A 47 17.88 -1.37 1.75
CA ASP A 47 18.84 -0.30 2.04
C ASP A 47 18.62 0.26 3.45
N GLN A 48 17.35 0.52 3.84
CA GLN A 48 16.97 0.99 5.17
C GLN A 48 17.26 0.00 6.31
N LEU A 49 17.17 -1.31 6.03
CA LEU A 49 17.44 -2.36 7.00
C LEU A 49 18.94 -2.64 7.12
N ILE A 50 19.69 -2.59 6.02
CA ILE A 50 21.16 -2.75 6.03
C ILE A 50 21.82 -1.64 6.84
N GLU A 51 21.32 -0.40 6.76
CA GLU A 51 21.82 0.71 7.58
C GLU A 51 21.74 0.43 9.10
N ARG A 52 20.75 -0.35 9.53
CA ARG A 52 20.54 -0.71 10.94
C ARG A 52 21.10 -2.09 11.30
N MET A 53 21.17 -3.00 10.32
CA MET A 53 21.58 -4.40 10.44
C MET A 53 22.46 -4.78 9.24
N PRO A 54 23.79 -4.61 9.34
CA PRO A 54 24.71 -4.77 8.20
C PRO A 54 24.67 -6.14 7.52
N ASP A 55 24.31 -7.19 8.27
CA ASP A 55 24.20 -8.57 7.77
C ASP A 55 22.78 -8.94 7.31
N PHE A 56 21.91 -7.95 7.07
CA PHE A 56 20.56 -8.17 6.61
C PHE A 56 20.54 -8.73 5.17
N SER A 57 19.72 -9.77 4.95
CA SER A 57 19.47 -10.36 3.63
C SER A 57 17.97 -10.34 3.34
N MET A 58 17.58 -9.65 2.27
CA MET A 58 16.18 -9.57 1.86
C MET A 58 15.63 -10.93 1.43
N GLU A 59 16.47 -11.78 0.79
CA GLU A 59 16.07 -13.13 0.38
C GLU A 59 15.75 -14.02 1.59
N GLU A 60 16.60 -13.97 2.62
CA GLU A 60 16.38 -14.72 3.86
C GLU A 60 15.17 -14.18 4.64
N PHE A 61 15.01 -12.86 4.66
CA PHE A 61 13.85 -12.21 5.26
C PHE A 61 12.55 -12.66 4.60
N GLN A 62 12.44 -12.66 3.27
CA GLN A 62 11.26 -13.12 2.55
C GLN A 62 10.93 -14.60 2.83
N LYS A 63 11.95 -15.48 2.89
CA LYS A 63 11.75 -16.89 3.25
C LYS A 63 11.16 -17.02 4.64
N GLN A 64 11.72 -16.31 5.61
CA GLN A 64 11.20 -16.32 6.99
C GLN A 64 9.79 -15.75 7.07
N LEU A 65 9.49 -14.72 6.27
CA LEU A 65 8.18 -14.07 6.19
C LEU A 65 7.10 -15.04 5.67
N MET A 66 7.42 -15.84 4.65
CA MET A 66 6.52 -16.88 4.14
C MET A 66 6.35 -18.04 5.12
N MET A 67 7.42 -18.45 5.82
CA MET A 67 7.38 -19.58 6.76
C MET A 67 6.64 -19.26 8.06
N ARG A 68 6.75 -18.03 8.56
CA ARG A 68 6.18 -17.61 9.85
C ARG A 68 4.94 -16.73 9.71
N ARG A 69 4.26 -16.80 8.56
CA ARG A 69 3.07 -16.00 8.27
C ARG A 69 2.01 -16.08 9.38
N GLU A 70 1.89 -17.22 10.06
CA GLU A 70 0.88 -17.46 11.11
C GLU A 70 1.37 -17.10 12.53
N GLU A 71 2.66 -16.83 12.74
CA GLU A 71 3.28 -16.69 14.08
C GLU A 71 3.64 -15.26 14.46
N LEU A 72 3.71 -14.35 13.48
CA LEU A 72 4.19 -12.99 13.67
C LEU A 72 3.03 -12.02 13.93
N ASP A 73 3.30 -10.92 14.64
CA ASP A 73 2.34 -9.85 14.93
C ASP A 73 1.80 -9.32 13.59
N GLY A 74 0.56 -9.70 13.27
CA GLY A 74 0.09 -9.86 11.89
C GLY A 74 0.12 -8.56 11.08
N GLU A 75 -0.13 -7.43 11.72
CA GLU A 75 -0.37 -6.15 11.02
C GLU A 75 0.84 -5.67 10.20
N VAL A 76 2.05 -5.65 10.77
CA VAL A 76 3.23 -5.14 10.05
C VAL A 76 3.63 -6.07 8.90
N PHE A 77 3.52 -7.38 9.10
CA PHE A 77 3.86 -8.36 8.08
C PHE A 77 2.80 -8.49 6.99
N GLU A 78 1.52 -8.32 7.34
CA GLU A 78 0.43 -8.19 6.37
C GLU A 78 0.67 -6.98 5.47
N ILE A 79 1.06 -5.83 6.04
CA ILE A 79 1.45 -4.65 5.26
C ILE A 79 2.61 -4.99 4.31
N LEU A 80 3.67 -5.66 4.78
CA LEU A 80 4.78 -6.06 3.90
C LEU A 80 4.36 -7.00 2.78
N LEU A 81 3.44 -7.94 3.06
CA LEU A 81 2.89 -8.85 2.05
C LEU A 81 2.10 -8.10 0.97
N THR A 82 1.38 -7.04 1.33
CA THR A 82 0.62 -6.24 0.35
C THR A 82 1.50 -5.63 -0.75
N PHE A 83 2.78 -5.34 -0.49
CA PHE A 83 3.71 -4.80 -1.50
C PHE A 83 4.07 -5.80 -2.61
N SER A 84 3.89 -7.10 -2.33
CA SER A 84 4.11 -8.18 -3.29
C SER A 84 2.81 -8.74 -3.89
N ASP A 85 1.67 -8.32 -3.35
CA ASP A 85 0.34 -8.77 -3.79
C ASP A 85 -0.16 -7.95 -4.98
N PHE A 86 -0.42 -8.64 -6.08
CA PHE A 86 -0.82 -7.99 -7.32
C PHE A 86 -2.20 -7.31 -7.24
N LEU A 87 -3.14 -7.88 -6.48
CA LEU A 87 -4.50 -7.32 -6.35
C LEU A 87 -4.46 -6.01 -5.59
N SER A 88 -3.81 -6.01 -4.43
CA SER A 88 -3.56 -4.81 -3.61
C SER A 88 -2.82 -3.74 -4.40
N PHE A 89 -1.80 -4.14 -5.17
CA PHE A 89 -1.07 -3.25 -6.07
C PHE A 89 -1.96 -2.61 -7.15
N LYS A 90 -2.84 -3.39 -7.78
CA LYS A 90 -3.76 -2.88 -8.80
C LYS A 90 -4.78 -1.91 -8.22
N GLU A 91 -5.39 -2.28 -7.09
CA GLU A 91 -6.35 -1.41 -6.38
C GLU A 91 -5.71 -0.08 -6.00
N MET A 92 -4.50 -0.11 -5.44
CA MET A 92 -3.73 1.09 -5.12
C MET A 92 -3.59 2.03 -6.34
N PHE A 93 -3.30 1.49 -7.52
CA PHE A 93 -3.21 2.28 -8.76
C PHE A 93 -4.54 2.85 -9.24
N ILE A 94 -5.64 2.10 -9.07
CA ILE A 94 -7.00 2.57 -9.40
C ILE A 94 -7.40 3.71 -8.48
N ASP A 95 -7.17 3.57 -7.17
CA ASP A 95 -7.46 4.61 -6.17
C ASP A 95 -6.67 5.89 -6.46
N TYR A 96 -5.38 5.75 -6.72
CA TYR A 96 -4.50 6.88 -7.03
C TYR A 96 -4.92 7.59 -8.33
N LYS A 97 -5.33 6.83 -9.35
CA LYS A 97 -5.87 7.41 -10.58
C LYS A 97 -7.16 8.17 -10.30
N ALA A 98 -8.07 7.60 -9.51
CA ALA A 98 -9.32 8.26 -9.15
C ALA A 98 -9.07 9.56 -8.35
N GLU A 99 -8.10 9.57 -7.45
CA GLU A 99 -7.67 10.77 -6.72
C GLU A 99 -7.10 11.83 -7.68
N LYS A 100 -6.16 11.46 -8.56
CA LYS A 100 -5.54 12.38 -9.53
C LYS A 100 -6.52 12.95 -10.56
N GLU A 101 -7.52 12.17 -10.94
CA GLU A 101 -8.55 12.57 -11.92
C GLU A 101 -9.75 13.26 -11.25
N GLY A 102 -9.74 13.42 -9.93
CA GLY A 102 -10.84 14.07 -9.18
C GLY A 102 -12.14 13.26 -9.18
N GLN A 103 -12.05 11.95 -9.38
CA GLN A 103 -13.17 11.01 -9.36
C GLN A 103 -13.45 10.45 -7.96
N MET A 104 -12.60 10.75 -6.98
CA MET A 104 -12.82 10.37 -5.59
C MET A 104 -14.11 11.04 -5.08
N VAL A 105 -15.09 10.21 -4.70
CA VAL A 105 -16.30 10.69 -4.04
C VAL A 105 -15.88 11.36 -2.75
N ASP A 106 -16.19 12.66 -2.60
CA ASP A 106 -15.93 13.41 -1.37
C ASP A 106 -16.73 12.80 -0.20
N LEU A 107 -16.12 11.85 0.50
CA LEU A 107 -16.68 11.22 1.70
C LEU A 107 -16.66 12.17 2.91
N CYS A 108 -16.05 13.35 2.79
CA CYS A 108 -16.05 14.37 3.87
C CYS A 108 -17.47 14.85 4.20
N GLY A 109 -18.41 14.76 3.26
CA GLY A 109 -19.81 15.12 3.48
C GLY A 109 -20.69 14.06 4.15
N GLY A 110 -20.25 12.79 4.24
CA GLY A 110 -21.10 11.66 4.65
C GLY A 110 -20.94 11.19 6.09
N LEU A 111 -19.83 11.54 6.76
CA LEU A 111 -19.50 11.08 8.10
C LEU A 111 -19.52 12.25 9.09
N THR A 112 -20.71 12.74 9.45
CA THR A 112 -20.83 13.70 10.55
C THR A 112 -20.81 12.96 11.89
N VAL A 113 -19.77 13.17 12.70
CA VAL A 113 -19.74 12.73 14.10
C VAL A 113 -20.63 13.65 14.92
N THR A 114 -21.86 13.22 15.20
CA THR A 114 -22.72 13.89 16.18
C THR A 114 -22.50 13.29 17.57
N SER A 115 -22.17 14.13 18.54
CA SER A 115 -22.06 13.72 19.95
C SER A 115 -23.38 13.15 20.47
N LEU A 116 -23.34 11.97 21.08
CA LEU A 116 -24.51 11.38 21.74
C LEU A 116 -24.79 12.19 23.03
N SER A 117 -25.72 13.14 23.00
CA SER A 117 -26.20 13.77 24.23
C SER A 117 -27.06 12.77 25.00
N MET A 118 -26.51 12.17 26.05
CA MET A 118 -27.27 11.42 27.05
C MET A 118 -28.33 12.37 27.64
N ASN A 119 -29.60 12.08 27.36
CA ASN A 119 -30.74 12.82 27.87
C ASN A 119 -31.07 12.28 29.26
N PRO A 120 -30.84 13.01 30.37
CA PRO A 120 -31.14 12.50 31.70
C PRO A 120 -32.60 12.86 32.03
N ASN A 121 -33.56 12.16 31.43
CA ASN A 121 -34.93 12.16 31.90
C ASN A 121 -35.20 10.88 32.68
N PHE A 122 -34.72 10.87 33.93
CA PHE A 122 -35.36 10.08 34.98
C PHE A 122 -36.47 10.94 35.57
N ASN A 123 -37.72 10.48 35.43
CA ASN A 123 -38.84 10.89 36.25
C ASN A 123 -39.56 9.62 36.71
#